data_AF-A0A426QUD3-F1
#
_entry.id   AF-A0A426QUD3-F1
#
_cell.length_a   1.000
_cell.length_b   1.000
_cell.length_c   1.000
_cell.angle_alpha   90.00
_cell.angle_beta   90.00
_cell.angle_gamma   90.00
#
_symmetry.space_group_name_H-M   'P 1'
#
loop_
_entity.id
_entity.type
_entity.pdbx_description
1 polymer ?
#
loop_
_entity_poly.entity_id
_entity_poly.type
_entity_poly.pdbx_seq_one_letter_code
_entity_poly.pdbx_strand_id
1 'polypeptide(L)'
;MYTDLAGTAVATSQAPFLIHECGGATELDAYRRLRRDIFVTEQGLFTGSDHDDVDDDPRTVVLIARSADGIVLGGVRLAPCTARDLGWWAGSRLVVSSDARASGVGPALVRAACAHAESHGVLRFDATVQRQHEKLFTRLGWVRRGDLDIHGAPHVAMNWPIDRIERLVSATKAMLAGVLAPLKAQSLGLGARGFRGDDGVPVPGSDVIAACDAIIPSMVDRDPEWAGWCAALANLNDLSAMGARAVGMLDSVGAPTQSRLTRIIRGLADASQAWRVPVLGGHTQVGVPSSLSVTALGSTPSPVRAGGAAAGDVLTLTADIEGGWRRGYQGQQWDSTSRRTSEELDEMASFVARTAPKAAKDVSMAGLAGTTGMLAEACGTGAVLDVASIPTPTTASVGEWVTCFPGFAMITADRPDASLASSGPAVSARCGELTDTPGVALRWPDGITTRAVASTVTGLGEA
;
A
#
# COMPACT_ATOMS: atom_id res chain seq x y z
N MET A 1 -45.74 28.70 -27.27
CA MET A 1 -45.70 28.44 -25.81
C MET A 1 -44.48 27.56 -25.57
N TYR A 2 -43.31 28.19 -25.48
CA TYR A 2 -42.03 27.51 -25.23
C TYR A 2 -41.71 27.76 -23.77
N THR A 3 -41.72 26.71 -22.96
CA THR A 3 -41.46 26.81 -21.52
C THR A 3 -39.97 26.54 -21.30
N ASP A 4 -39.28 27.58 -20.85
CA ASP A 4 -37.87 27.61 -20.50
C ASP A 4 -37.61 26.71 -19.28
N LEU A 5 -36.69 25.74 -19.42
CA LEU A 5 -36.19 24.85 -18.37
C LEU A 5 -34.77 25.31 -18.00
N ALA A 6 -34.65 26.52 -17.47
CA ALA A 6 -33.43 26.96 -16.80
C ALA A 6 -33.50 26.54 -15.33
N GLY A 7 -32.89 25.40 -15.02
CA GLY A 7 -32.61 25.00 -13.65
C GLY A 7 -31.79 26.09 -12.96
N THR A 8 -32.22 26.48 -11.76
CA THR A 8 -31.54 27.47 -10.94
C THR A 8 -30.14 26.94 -10.62
N ALA A 9 -29.10 27.54 -11.21
CA ALA A 9 -27.74 27.28 -10.82
C ALA A 9 -27.61 27.62 -9.33
N VAL A 10 -27.40 26.60 -8.49
CA VAL A 10 -26.93 26.82 -7.13
C VAL A 10 -25.56 27.46 -7.28
N ALA A 11 -25.48 28.78 -7.09
CA ALA A 11 -24.23 29.50 -7.04
C ALA A 11 -23.39 28.89 -5.92
N THR A 12 -22.44 28.02 -6.28
CA THR A 12 -21.34 27.67 -5.38
C THR A 12 -20.58 28.96 -5.16
N SER A 13 -20.81 29.63 -4.03
CA SER A 13 -20.00 30.79 -3.65
C SER A 13 -18.56 30.32 -3.63
N GLN A 14 -17.73 30.85 -4.52
CA GLN A 14 -16.31 30.60 -4.53
C GLN A 14 -15.80 30.95 -3.13
N ALA A 15 -15.11 30.01 -2.46
CA ALA A 15 -14.58 30.27 -1.13
C ALA A 15 -13.75 31.57 -1.19
N PRO A 16 -13.90 32.51 -0.23
CA PRO A 16 -13.23 33.81 -0.26
C PRO A 16 -11.71 33.73 -0.06
N PHE A 17 -11.17 32.51 -0.06
CA PHE A 17 -9.76 32.18 0.12
C PHE A 17 -9.40 30.93 -0.67
N LEU A 18 -8.11 30.79 -0.97
CA LEU A 18 -7.51 29.60 -1.59
C LEU A 18 -6.57 28.96 -0.58
N ILE A 19 -6.50 27.62 -0.60
CA ILE A 19 -5.51 26.86 0.17
C ILE A 19 -4.49 26.28 -0.80
N HIS A 20 -3.21 26.53 -0.52
CA HIS A 20 -2.08 26.00 -1.28
C HIS A 20 -0.91 25.71 -0.36
N GLU A 21 0.05 24.92 -0.84
CA GLU A 21 1.32 24.71 -0.17
C GLU A 21 2.15 26.00 -0.19
N CYS A 22 2.76 26.36 0.94
CA CYS A 22 3.51 27.59 1.12
C CYS A 22 4.58 27.78 0.04
N GLY A 23 4.43 28.83 -0.78
CA GLY A 23 5.23 29.01 -2.01
C GLY A 23 6.58 29.70 -1.81
N GLY A 24 6.91 30.16 -0.60
CA GLY A 24 8.21 30.80 -0.32
C GLY A 24 8.29 31.53 1.02
N ALA A 25 9.44 32.17 1.26
CA ALA A 25 9.80 32.79 2.54
C ALA A 25 8.78 33.83 3.04
N THR A 26 8.22 34.66 2.16
CA THR A 26 7.24 35.69 2.55
C THR A 26 5.96 35.11 3.16
N GLU A 27 5.42 34.05 2.56
CA GLU A 27 4.22 33.36 3.07
C GLU A 27 4.54 32.63 4.38
N LEU A 28 5.71 31.98 4.44
CA LEU A 28 6.18 31.29 5.64
C LEU A 28 6.36 32.26 6.82
N ASP A 29 6.96 33.43 6.58
CA ASP A 29 7.14 34.46 7.60
C ASP A 29 5.79 35.05 8.04
N ALA A 30 4.83 35.21 7.13
CA ALA A 30 3.48 35.64 7.48
C ALA A 30 2.76 34.61 8.36
N TYR A 31 2.89 33.32 8.04
CA TYR A 31 2.39 32.23 8.87
C TYR A 31 3.04 32.18 10.26
N ARG A 32 4.36 32.31 10.33
CA ARG A 32 5.11 32.37 11.60
C ARG A 32 4.73 33.58 12.45
N ARG A 33 4.48 34.74 11.83
CA ARG A 33 3.94 35.92 12.52
C ARG A 33 2.55 35.65 13.12
N LEU A 34 1.63 35.08 12.33
CA LEU A 34 0.30 34.69 12.81
C LEU A 34 0.38 33.72 13.99
N ARG A 35 1.25 32.71 13.92
CA ARG A 35 1.48 31.78 15.03
C ARG A 35 1.96 32.48 16.28
N ARG A 36 2.93 33.40 16.17
CA ARG A 36 3.43 34.18 17.30
C ARG A 36 2.33 35.06 17.90
N ASP A 37 1.59 35.77 17.07
CA ASP A 37 0.52 36.66 17.53
C ASP A 37 -0.56 35.88 18.31
N ILE A 38 -0.95 34.69 17.81
CA ILE A 38 -2.00 33.90 18.44
C ILE A 38 -1.49 33.04 19.61
N PHE A 39 -0.45 32.23 19.41
CA PHE A 39 -0.02 31.26 20.42
C PHE A 39 0.84 31.88 21.52
N VAL A 40 1.68 32.88 21.19
CA VAL A 40 2.57 33.53 22.15
C VAL A 40 1.87 34.72 22.80
N THR A 41 1.40 35.68 21.99
CA THR A 41 0.88 36.95 22.51
C THR A 41 -0.55 36.84 23.04
N GLU A 42 -1.49 36.26 22.26
CA GLU A 42 -2.90 36.18 22.67
C GLU A 42 -3.16 35.07 23.69
N GLN A 43 -2.68 33.85 23.44
CA GLN A 43 -2.98 32.68 24.27
C GLN A 43 -1.97 32.43 25.39
N GLY A 44 -0.76 33.00 25.32
CA GLY A 44 0.28 32.79 26.32
C GLY A 44 0.77 31.33 26.44
N LEU A 45 0.63 30.52 25.38
CA LEU A 45 1.02 29.10 25.41
C LEU A 45 2.53 28.90 25.39
N PHE A 46 3.27 29.85 24.83
CA PHE A 46 4.73 29.80 24.72
C PHE A 46 5.33 31.12 25.22
N THR A 47 6.60 31.06 25.64
CA THR A 47 7.37 32.24 26.02
C THR A 47 8.28 32.64 24.87
N GLY A 48 8.07 33.83 24.30
CA GLY A 48 8.93 34.42 23.26
C GLY A 48 8.71 33.87 21.85
N SER A 49 8.75 32.55 21.66
CA SER A 49 8.59 31.90 20.35
C SER A 49 7.91 30.54 20.45
N ASP A 50 7.11 30.19 19.45
CA ASP A 50 6.51 28.85 19.26
C ASP A 50 7.25 28.00 18.20
N HIS A 51 8.39 28.51 17.69
CA HIS A 51 9.29 27.82 16.78
C HIS A 51 9.92 26.60 17.47
N ASP A 52 9.98 25.48 16.77
CA ASP A 52 10.58 24.22 17.24
C ASP A 52 11.37 23.52 16.12
N ASP A 53 12.05 22.42 16.44
CA ASP A 53 12.89 21.67 15.49
C ASP A 53 12.10 21.16 14.26
N VAL A 54 10.78 20.98 14.39
CA VAL A 54 9.91 20.55 13.27
C VAL A 54 9.79 21.68 12.24
N ASP A 55 9.87 22.94 12.64
CA ASP A 55 9.89 24.07 11.69
C ASP A 55 11.16 24.10 10.82
N ASP A 56 12.22 23.41 11.25
CA ASP A 56 13.50 23.35 10.57
C ASP A 56 13.72 22.01 9.82
N ASP A 57 12.82 21.04 9.98
CA ASP A 57 12.85 19.79 9.23
C ASP A 57 12.50 20.06 7.75
N PRO A 58 13.37 19.70 6.79
CA PRO A 58 13.11 19.95 5.36
C PRO A 58 11.90 19.18 4.81
N ARG A 59 11.39 18.19 5.53
CA ARG A 59 10.19 17.42 5.17
C ARG A 59 8.90 18.09 5.64
N THR A 60 9.01 19.18 6.40
CA THR A 60 7.85 19.91 6.90
C THR A 60 7.15 20.64 5.76
N VAL A 61 5.84 20.41 5.68
CA VAL A 61 4.95 21.08 4.74
C VAL A 61 4.08 22.06 5.50
N VAL A 62 3.90 23.26 4.94
CA VAL A 62 2.96 24.25 5.47
C VAL A 62 1.90 24.53 4.42
N LEU A 63 0.64 24.30 4.77
CA LEU A 63 -0.50 24.71 3.95
C LEU A 63 -1.01 26.07 4.43
N ILE A 64 -1.22 26.99 3.49
CA ILE A 64 -1.59 28.37 3.74
C ILE A 64 -2.96 28.65 3.16
N ALA A 65 -3.82 29.32 3.93
CA ALA A 65 -5.06 29.91 3.43
C ALA A 65 -4.82 31.39 3.10
N ARG A 66 -5.05 31.79 1.86
CA ARG A 66 -4.81 33.16 1.38
C ARG A 66 -6.08 33.79 0.82
N SER A 67 -6.36 35.04 1.18
CA SER A 67 -7.46 35.81 0.60
C SER A 67 -7.21 36.15 -0.87
N ALA A 68 -8.26 36.63 -1.56
CA ALA A 68 -8.14 37.17 -2.91
C ALA A 68 -7.12 38.32 -3.02
N ASP A 69 -7.00 39.13 -1.96
CA ASP A 69 -6.07 40.26 -1.87
C ASP A 69 -4.64 39.85 -1.47
N GLY A 70 -4.35 38.55 -1.38
CA GLY A 70 -3.01 38.03 -1.09
C GLY A 70 -2.65 37.97 0.39
N ILE A 71 -3.59 38.24 1.30
CA ILE A 71 -3.36 38.21 2.75
C ILE A 71 -3.42 36.76 3.26
N VAL A 72 -2.44 36.35 4.06
CA VAL A 72 -2.49 35.06 4.77
C VAL A 72 -3.51 35.13 5.89
N LEU A 73 -4.55 34.30 5.80
CA LEU A 73 -5.64 34.20 6.75
C LEU A 73 -5.43 33.10 7.79
N GLY A 74 -4.54 32.16 7.51
CA GLY A 74 -4.21 31.05 8.39
C GLY A 74 -3.27 30.05 7.74
N GLY A 75 -2.85 29.06 8.52
CA GLY A 75 -2.07 27.95 8.01
C GLY A 75 -2.02 26.77 8.96
N VAL A 76 -1.52 25.64 8.46
CA VAL A 76 -1.32 24.41 9.21
C VAL A 76 -0.02 23.75 8.76
N ARG A 77 0.72 23.21 9.73
CA ARG A 77 1.98 22.49 9.51
C ARG A 77 1.71 20.99 9.52
N LEU A 78 2.31 20.27 8.57
CA LEU A 78 2.35 18.81 8.51
C LEU A 78 3.81 18.37 8.50
N ALA A 79 4.15 17.33 9.27
CA ALA A 79 5.50 16.78 9.26
C ALA A 79 5.52 15.30 9.70
N PRO A 80 6.54 14.53 9.29
CA PRO A 80 6.79 13.20 9.83
C PRO A 80 7.08 13.24 11.34
N CYS A 81 6.56 12.25 12.08
CA CYS A 81 6.75 12.12 13.53
C CYS A 81 8.04 11.37 13.92
N THR A 82 8.78 10.86 12.93
CA THR A 82 9.91 9.95 13.14
C THR A 82 11.12 10.39 12.32
N ALA A 83 12.32 10.05 12.80
CA ALA A 83 13.58 10.41 12.12
C ALA A 83 13.64 9.86 10.70
N ARG A 84 13.37 8.56 10.52
CA ARG A 84 13.00 7.99 9.21
C ARG A 84 11.52 8.24 8.97
N ASP A 85 11.13 8.70 7.79
CA ASP A 85 9.69 8.83 7.47
C ASP A 85 9.07 7.43 7.37
N LEU A 86 8.16 7.12 8.30
CA LEU A 86 7.43 5.85 8.33
C LEU A 86 6.02 5.95 7.75
N GLY A 87 5.65 7.10 7.16
CA GLY A 87 4.26 7.42 6.84
C GLY A 87 3.44 7.70 8.10
N TRP A 88 4.07 8.03 9.23
CA TRP A 88 3.41 8.57 10.41
C TRP A 88 3.68 10.06 10.50
N TRP A 89 2.65 10.86 10.20
CA TRP A 89 2.74 12.32 10.18
C TRP A 89 1.81 12.93 11.22
N ALA A 90 2.06 14.19 11.60
CA ALA A 90 1.17 14.96 12.46
C ALA A 90 0.82 16.31 11.86
N GLY A 91 -0.45 16.69 12.01
CA GLY A 91 -0.92 18.06 11.81
C GLY A 91 -0.70 18.87 13.08
N SER A 92 -0.02 20.01 12.96
CA SER A 92 0.32 20.88 14.10
C SER A 92 0.27 22.36 13.70
N ARG A 93 0.34 23.23 14.71
CA ARG A 93 0.40 24.70 14.52
C ARG A 93 -0.69 25.26 13.59
N LEU A 94 -1.90 24.69 13.67
CA LEU A 94 -3.07 25.22 12.97
C LEU A 94 -3.44 26.57 13.58
N VAL A 95 -3.31 27.64 12.80
CA VAL A 95 -3.66 29.01 13.23
C VAL A 95 -4.54 29.67 12.18
N VAL A 96 -5.48 30.50 12.65
CA VAL A 96 -6.33 31.34 11.83
C VAL A 96 -6.30 32.75 12.43
N SER A 97 -6.18 33.77 11.57
CA SER A 97 -6.23 35.17 12.00
C SER A 97 -7.53 35.48 12.72
N SER A 98 -7.50 36.42 13.67
CA SER A 98 -8.68 36.86 14.45
C SER A 98 -9.89 37.14 13.55
N ASP A 99 -9.64 37.83 12.44
CA ASP A 99 -10.66 38.35 11.53
C ASP A 99 -11.28 37.26 10.66
N ALA A 100 -10.64 36.08 10.57
CA ALA A 100 -11.07 34.95 9.75
C ALA A 100 -11.59 33.76 10.58
N ARG A 101 -11.71 33.86 11.93
CA ARG A 101 -12.14 32.72 12.77
C ARG A 101 -13.53 32.19 12.44
N ALA A 102 -14.44 33.06 11.98
CA ALA A 102 -15.81 32.71 11.61
C ALA A 102 -16.01 32.45 10.10
N SER A 103 -14.95 32.52 9.27
CA SER A 103 -15.07 32.42 7.80
C SER A 103 -14.91 31.00 7.25
N GLY A 104 -14.73 30.00 8.13
CA GLY A 104 -14.55 28.60 7.72
C GLY A 104 -13.13 28.21 7.31
N VAL A 105 -12.15 29.11 7.43
CA VAL A 105 -10.73 28.86 7.11
C VAL A 105 -10.15 27.69 7.91
N GLY A 106 -10.37 27.63 9.22
CA GLY A 106 -9.86 26.55 10.09
C GLY A 106 -10.31 25.16 9.63
N PRO A 107 -11.63 24.88 9.51
CA PRO A 107 -12.13 23.64 8.95
C PRO A 107 -11.57 23.30 7.56
N ALA A 108 -11.42 24.30 6.68
CA ALA A 108 -10.88 24.10 5.34
C ALA A 108 -9.39 23.69 5.36
N LEU A 109 -8.58 24.32 6.22
CA LEU A 109 -7.17 23.95 6.42
C LEU A 109 -7.04 22.53 6.98
N VAL A 110 -7.89 22.12 7.93
CA VAL A 110 -7.89 20.75 8.45
C VAL A 110 -8.22 19.74 7.34
N ARG A 111 -9.24 20.01 6.51
CA ARG A 111 -9.56 19.13 5.36
C ARG A 111 -8.43 19.06 4.35
N ALA A 112 -7.80 20.21 4.05
CA ALA A 112 -6.66 20.27 3.14
C ALA A 112 -5.46 19.49 3.68
N ALA A 113 -5.19 19.56 5.00
CA ALA A 113 -4.15 18.77 5.65
C ALA A 113 -4.43 17.26 5.56
N CYS A 114 -5.66 16.83 5.82
CA CYS A 114 -6.04 15.42 5.68
C CYS A 114 -5.86 14.93 4.24
N ALA A 115 -6.35 15.70 3.26
CA ALA A 115 -6.21 15.37 1.84
C ALA A 115 -4.73 15.33 1.39
N HIS A 116 -3.90 16.24 1.89
CA HIS A 116 -2.47 16.25 1.62
C HIS A 116 -1.78 15.01 2.21
N ALA A 117 -2.05 14.66 3.47
CA ALA A 117 -1.50 13.46 4.09
C ALA A 117 -1.88 12.19 3.29
N GLU A 118 -3.15 12.05 2.92
CA GLU A 118 -3.63 10.90 2.14
C GLU A 118 -2.96 10.76 0.78
N SER A 119 -2.65 11.88 0.11
CA SER A 119 -1.99 11.88 -1.21
C SER A 119 -0.48 11.65 -1.13
N HIS A 120 0.16 11.86 0.02
CA HIS A 120 1.64 11.80 0.19
C HIS A 120 2.15 10.50 0.85
N GLY A 121 1.37 9.42 0.82
CA GLY A 121 1.87 8.14 1.35
C GLY A 121 1.80 8.03 2.87
N VAL A 122 1.07 8.91 3.54
CA VAL A 122 0.83 8.79 4.98
C VAL A 122 -0.11 7.61 5.25
N LEU A 123 0.21 6.83 6.28
CA LEU A 123 -0.54 5.68 6.78
C LEU A 123 -1.12 5.92 8.18
N ARG A 124 -0.55 6.88 8.92
CA ARG A 124 -1.05 7.35 10.22
C ARG A 124 -0.92 8.86 10.30
N PHE A 125 -2.03 9.54 10.55
CA PHE A 125 -2.06 10.99 10.66
C PHE A 125 -2.68 11.44 11.98
N ASP A 126 -1.88 12.07 12.82
CA ASP A 126 -2.23 12.44 14.18
C ASP A 126 -2.33 13.97 14.36
N ALA A 127 -3.00 14.40 15.42
CA ALA A 127 -3.02 15.78 15.85
C ALA A 127 -3.22 15.88 17.37
N THR A 128 -2.55 16.86 17.99
CA THR A 128 -2.85 17.30 19.35
C THR A 128 -3.68 18.57 19.27
N VAL A 129 -4.94 18.49 19.69
CA VAL A 129 -5.94 19.54 19.49
C VAL A 129 -6.30 20.15 20.84
N GLN A 130 -6.31 21.48 20.98
CA GLN A 130 -6.81 22.12 22.20
C GLN A 130 -8.25 21.67 22.48
N ARG A 131 -8.58 21.36 23.74
CA ARG A 131 -9.88 20.77 24.13
C ARG A 131 -11.10 21.53 23.59
N GLN A 132 -11.02 22.86 23.51
CA GLN A 132 -12.10 23.69 22.96
C GLN A 132 -12.42 23.42 21.48
N HIS A 133 -11.48 22.87 20.70
CA HIS A 133 -11.64 22.58 19.28
C HIS A 133 -11.97 21.11 18.98
N GLU A 134 -12.05 20.24 19.99
CA GLU A 134 -12.36 18.82 19.83
C GLU A 134 -13.64 18.60 18.99
N LYS A 135 -14.73 19.28 19.34
CA LYS A 135 -16.02 19.15 18.63
C LYS A 135 -15.93 19.53 17.15
N LEU A 136 -15.01 20.42 16.77
CA LEU A 136 -14.78 20.73 15.36
C LEU A 136 -14.14 19.53 14.68
N PHE A 137 -13.04 19.01 15.23
CA PHE A 137 -12.30 17.88 14.67
C PHE A 137 -13.15 16.62 14.58
N THR A 138 -13.94 16.31 15.62
CA THR A 138 -14.89 15.18 15.59
C THR A 138 -15.91 15.31 14.46
N ARG A 139 -16.47 16.51 14.23
CA ARG A 139 -17.39 16.75 13.09
C ARG A 139 -16.72 16.62 11.73
N LEU A 140 -15.41 16.84 11.67
CA LEU A 140 -14.62 16.67 10.44
C LEU A 140 -14.27 15.20 10.16
N GLY A 141 -14.41 14.32 11.15
CA GLY A 141 -14.14 12.87 11.03
C GLY A 141 -12.94 12.38 11.84
N TRP A 142 -12.30 13.25 12.63
CA TRP A 142 -11.19 12.86 13.50
C TRP A 142 -11.68 12.06 14.71
N VAL A 143 -10.90 11.04 15.09
CA VAL A 143 -11.20 10.14 16.18
C VAL A 143 -10.37 10.51 17.41
N ARG A 144 -11.03 10.70 18.56
CA ARG A 144 -10.36 10.97 19.84
C ARG A 144 -9.65 9.73 20.35
N ARG A 145 -8.43 9.92 20.87
CA ARG A 145 -7.57 8.87 21.45
C ARG A 145 -7.36 9.01 22.96
N GLY A 146 -7.26 10.22 23.47
CA GLY A 146 -7.02 10.45 24.89
C GLY A 146 -6.87 11.93 25.25
N ASP A 147 -6.78 12.21 26.54
CA ASP A 147 -6.46 13.55 27.05
C ASP A 147 -4.95 13.74 27.16
N LEU A 148 -4.51 14.98 26.95
CA LEU A 148 -3.13 15.41 27.09
C LEU A 148 -3.10 16.79 27.77
N ASP A 149 -2.01 17.10 28.45
CA ASP A 149 -1.68 18.47 28.85
C ASP A 149 -0.46 18.91 28.05
N ILE A 150 -0.56 20.05 27.37
CA ILE A 150 0.53 20.62 26.56
C ILE A 150 0.72 22.06 27.03
N HIS A 151 1.89 22.35 27.59
CA HIS A 151 2.24 23.66 28.15
C HIS A 151 1.21 24.20 29.17
N GLY A 152 0.63 23.33 30.01
CA GLY A 152 -0.38 23.73 31.01
C GLY A 152 -1.77 23.96 30.44
N ALA A 153 -1.99 23.67 29.16
CA ALA A 153 -3.27 23.80 28.50
C ALA A 153 -3.86 22.41 28.15
N PRO A 154 -5.16 22.19 28.39
CA PRO A 154 -5.80 20.91 28.11
C PRO A 154 -5.95 20.67 26.60
N HIS A 155 -5.43 19.53 26.15
CA HIS A 155 -5.49 19.05 24.78
C HIS A 155 -6.12 17.65 24.71
N VAL A 156 -6.47 17.25 23.50
CA VAL A 156 -6.89 15.88 23.17
C VAL A 156 -6.01 15.35 22.04
N ALA A 157 -5.51 14.12 22.22
CA ALA A 157 -4.89 13.36 21.15
C ALA A 157 -5.98 12.87 20.21
N MET A 158 -5.81 13.10 18.90
CA MET A 158 -6.75 12.66 17.88
C MET A 158 -5.99 12.08 16.68
N ASN A 159 -6.64 11.17 15.96
CA ASN A 159 -6.12 10.65 14.70
C ASN A 159 -7.16 10.78 13.58
N TRP A 160 -6.67 11.01 12.37
CA TRP A 160 -7.45 10.92 11.15
C TRP A 160 -7.44 9.47 10.65
N PRO A 161 -8.61 8.86 10.37
CA PRO A 161 -8.65 7.54 9.77
C PRO A 161 -8.06 7.56 8.36
N ILE A 162 -7.05 6.73 8.10
CA ILE A 162 -6.50 6.49 6.77
C ILE A 162 -6.78 5.03 6.40
N ASP A 163 -7.56 4.84 5.35
CA ASP A 163 -8.09 3.55 4.89
C ASP A 163 -7.44 3.09 3.56
N ARG A 164 -6.29 3.67 3.17
CA ARG A 164 -5.58 3.38 1.92
C ARG A 164 -5.46 1.87 1.64
N ILE A 165 -5.01 1.10 2.65
CA ILE A 165 -4.79 -0.35 2.54
C ILE A 165 -6.12 -1.09 2.40
N GLU A 166 -7.10 -0.79 3.26
CA GLU A 166 -8.45 -1.37 3.21
C GLU A 166 -9.13 -1.12 1.85
N ARG A 167 -9.00 0.09 1.29
CA ARG A 167 -9.52 0.43 -0.04
C ARG A 167 -8.86 -0.38 -1.14
N LEU A 168 -7.53 -0.57 -1.08
CA LEU A 168 -6.81 -1.39 -2.05
C LEU A 168 -7.29 -2.86 -1.99
N VAL A 169 -7.39 -3.43 -0.79
CA VAL A 169 -7.92 -4.79 -0.56
C VAL A 169 -9.35 -4.91 -1.08
N SER A 170 -10.22 -3.95 -0.76
CA SER A 170 -11.62 -3.95 -1.19
C SER A 170 -11.75 -3.90 -2.71
N ALA A 171 -10.90 -3.11 -3.37
CA ALA A 171 -10.91 -2.96 -4.83
C ALA A 171 -10.34 -4.18 -5.58
N THR A 172 -9.55 -5.02 -4.92
CA THR A 172 -8.79 -6.10 -5.58
C THR A 172 -9.17 -7.52 -5.17
N LYS A 173 -9.57 -7.76 -3.91
CA LYS A 173 -9.72 -9.13 -3.36
C LYS A 173 -11.05 -9.39 -2.65
N ALA A 174 -11.72 -8.38 -2.08
CA ALA A 174 -12.89 -8.59 -1.21
C ALA A 174 -14.11 -9.24 -1.89
N MET A 175 -14.22 -9.17 -3.22
CA MET A 175 -15.30 -9.79 -3.99
C MET A 175 -15.10 -11.30 -4.24
N LEU A 176 -13.88 -11.83 -4.02
CA LEU A 176 -13.49 -13.16 -4.49
C LEU A 176 -14.36 -14.27 -3.89
N ALA A 177 -14.59 -14.28 -2.58
CA ALA A 177 -15.41 -15.31 -1.94
C ALA A 177 -16.83 -15.42 -2.52
N GLY A 178 -17.45 -14.27 -2.81
CA GLY A 178 -18.79 -14.24 -3.40
C GLY A 178 -18.81 -14.76 -4.84
N VAL A 179 -17.89 -14.26 -5.67
CA VAL A 179 -17.83 -14.61 -7.10
C VAL A 179 -17.40 -16.07 -7.31
N LEU A 180 -16.48 -16.59 -6.48
CA LEU A 180 -15.93 -17.93 -6.60
C LEU A 180 -16.74 -19.00 -5.83
N ALA A 181 -17.83 -18.64 -5.15
CA ALA A 181 -18.67 -19.57 -4.41
C ALA A 181 -19.13 -20.81 -5.23
N PRO A 182 -19.49 -20.70 -6.53
CA PRO A 182 -19.85 -21.86 -7.33
C PRO A 182 -18.70 -22.86 -7.53
N LEU A 183 -17.45 -22.39 -7.55
CA LEU A 183 -16.27 -23.25 -7.61
C LEU A 183 -16.03 -23.89 -6.25
N LYS A 184 -16.16 -23.14 -5.14
CA LYS A 184 -15.99 -23.66 -3.77
C LYS A 184 -16.92 -24.85 -3.46
N ALA A 185 -18.09 -24.93 -4.10
CA ALA A 185 -19.04 -26.03 -3.93
C ALA A 185 -18.63 -27.33 -4.66
N GLN A 186 -17.62 -27.30 -5.53
CA GLN A 186 -17.18 -28.45 -6.33
C GLN A 186 -16.07 -29.23 -5.61
N SER A 187 -15.99 -30.54 -5.88
CA SER A 187 -14.86 -31.36 -5.43
C SER A 187 -13.57 -30.81 -6.05
N LEU A 188 -12.54 -30.57 -5.21
CA LEU A 188 -11.26 -29.91 -5.58
C LEU A 188 -11.41 -28.46 -6.06
N GLY A 189 -12.58 -27.85 -5.92
CA GLY A 189 -12.82 -26.47 -6.28
C GLY A 189 -12.04 -25.49 -5.41
N LEU A 190 -11.28 -24.60 -6.08
CA LEU A 190 -10.33 -23.67 -5.49
C LEU A 190 -9.14 -24.34 -4.78
N GLY A 191 -8.81 -25.58 -5.15
CA GLY A 191 -7.67 -26.31 -4.59
C GLY A 191 -8.07 -27.44 -3.63
N ALA A 192 -7.13 -28.35 -3.40
CA ALA A 192 -7.28 -29.37 -2.36
C ALA A 192 -7.26 -28.74 -0.97
N ARG A 193 -7.74 -29.49 0.05
CA ARG A 193 -7.68 -29.05 1.45
C ARG A 193 -6.24 -28.65 1.81
N GLY A 194 -6.07 -27.47 2.42
CA GLY A 194 -4.79 -26.91 2.81
C GLY A 194 -4.15 -26.00 1.76
N PHE A 195 -4.75 -25.87 0.57
CA PHE A 195 -4.26 -25.05 -0.55
C PHE A 195 -5.34 -24.11 -1.10
N ARG A 196 -6.42 -23.87 -0.35
CA ARG A 196 -7.48 -22.97 -0.81
C ARG A 196 -6.98 -21.52 -0.81
N GLY A 197 -7.04 -20.87 -1.98
CA GLY A 197 -6.61 -19.48 -2.14
C GLY A 197 -5.09 -19.28 -2.01
N ASP A 198 -4.33 -20.37 -2.14
CA ASP A 198 -2.88 -20.33 -2.26
C ASP A 198 -2.43 -19.73 -3.59
N ASP A 199 -1.14 -19.37 -3.70
CA ASP A 199 -0.61 -18.71 -4.91
C ASP A 199 -0.57 -19.66 -6.12
N GLY A 200 -0.40 -20.97 -5.85
CA GLY A 200 -0.57 -22.02 -6.83
C GLY A 200 -1.38 -23.19 -6.29
N VAL A 201 -1.66 -24.17 -7.15
CA VAL A 201 -2.41 -25.37 -6.76
C VAL A 201 -1.61 -26.63 -7.08
N PRO A 202 -1.47 -27.58 -6.13
CA PRO A 202 -1.00 -28.91 -6.43
C PRO A 202 -1.95 -29.64 -7.38
N VAL A 203 -1.43 -30.08 -8.53
CA VAL A 203 -2.18 -30.87 -9.51
C VAL A 203 -2.34 -32.30 -8.96
N PRO A 204 -3.59 -32.80 -8.80
CA PRO A 204 -3.84 -34.10 -8.18
C PRO A 204 -3.06 -35.25 -8.81
N GLY A 205 -2.41 -36.06 -7.97
CA GLY A 205 -1.67 -37.26 -8.40
C GLY A 205 -0.32 -36.97 -9.06
N SER A 206 0.23 -35.76 -8.88
CA SER A 206 1.53 -35.38 -9.44
C SER A 206 2.27 -34.42 -8.50
N ASP A 207 3.57 -34.23 -8.76
CA ASP A 207 4.39 -33.21 -8.09
C ASP A 207 4.33 -31.85 -8.81
N VAL A 208 3.31 -31.62 -9.64
CA VAL A 208 3.15 -30.39 -10.43
C VAL A 208 2.36 -29.37 -9.63
N ILE A 209 2.84 -28.13 -9.65
CA ILE A 209 2.13 -26.95 -9.16
C ILE A 209 1.71 -26.12 -10.35
N ALA A 210 0.45 -25.71 -10.41
CA ALA A 210 -0.05 -24.79 -11.43
C ALA A 210 -0.36 -23.43 -10.80
N ALA A 211 0.13 -22.36 -11.42
CA ALA A 211 -0.23 -20.98 -11.12
C ALA A 211 -0.83 -20.35 -12.39
N CYS A 212 -1.78 -19.44 -12.24
CA CYS A 212 -2.42 -18.77 -13.36
C CYS A 212 -2.80 -17.35 -12.97
N ASP A 213 -2.36 -16.38 -13.77
CA ASP A 213 -2.70 -14.97 -13.56
C ASP A 213 -3.07 -14.26 -14.87
N ALA A 214 -3.93 -13.25 -14.73
CA ALA A 214 -4.41 -12.40 -15.79
C ALA A 214 -3.95 -10.97 -15.59
N ILE A 215 -3.36 -10.38 -16.62
CA ILE A 215 -2.85 -9.01 -16.55
C ILE A 215 -3.97 -8.02 -16.86
N ILE A 216 -4.07 -6.98 -16.02
CA ILE A 216 -5.08 -5.94 -16.17
C ILE A 216 -5.04 -5.32 -17.57
N PRO A 217 -6.17 -5.23 -18.30
CA PRO A 217 -6.18 -4.77 -19.70
C PRO A 217 -5.54 -3.39 -19.89
N SER A 218 -5.71 -2.50 -18.91
CA SER A 218 -5.12 -1.16 -18.97
C SER A 218 -3.58 -1.15 -18.99
N MET A 219 -2.92 -2.14 -18.38
CA MET A 219 -1.47 -2.31 -18.47
C MET A 219 -1.07 -2.86 -19.84
N VAL A 220 -1.80 -3.87 -20.33
CA VAL A 220 -1.60 -4.46 -21.67
C VAL A 220 -1.71 -3.39 -22.76
N ASP A 221 -2.60 -2.40 -22.57
CA ASP A 221 -2.78 -1.29 -23.49
C ASP A 221 -1.70 -0.21 -23.40
N ARG A 222 -1.31 0.19 -22.18
CA ARG A 222 -0.37 1.31 -21.94
C ARG A 222 1.10 0.92 -22.10
N ASP A 223 1.48 -0.26 -21.62
CA ASP A 223 2.86 -0.77 -21.62
C ASP A 223 2.86 -2.28 -21.96
N PRO A 224 2.61 -2.66 -23.23
CA PRO A 224 2.46 -4.06 -23.64
C PRO A 224 3.72 -4.91 -23.41
N GLU A 225 4.93 -4.38 -23.62
CA GLU A 225 6.15 -5.11 -23.27
C GLU A 225 6.21 -5.39 -21.76
N TRP A 226 5.87 -4.41 -20.92
CA TRP A 226 5.83 -4.65 -19.48
C TRP A 226 4.74 -5.63 -19.09
N ALA A 227 3.57 -5.57 -19.72
CA ALA A 227 2.51 -6.54 -19.48
C ALA A 227 2.97 -7.97 -19.77
N GLY A 228 3.71 -8.18 -20.87
CA GLY A 228 4.34 -9.46 -21.18
C GLY A 228 5.33 -9.92 -20.11
N TRP A 229 6.19 -9.02 -19.62
CA TRP A 229 7.13 -9.31 -18.53
C TRP A 229 6.39 -9.68 -17.24
N CYS A 230 5.41 -8.86 -16.82
CA CYS A 230 4.62 -9.07 -15.62
C CYS A 230 3.81 -10.37 -15.66
N ALA A 231 3.33 -10.78 -16.84
CA ALA A 231 2.60 -12.04 -16.99
C ALA A 231 3.44 -13.26 -16.61
N ALA A 232 4.73 -13.27 -16.99
CA ALA A 232 5.66 -14.28 -16.48
C ALA A 232 5.95 -14.06 -14.99
N LEU A 233 6.33 -12.84 -14.59
CA LEU A 233 6.77 -12.52 -13.24
C LEU A 233 5.76 -12.93 -12.16
N ALA A 234 4.48 -12.59 -12.32
CA ALA A 234 3.45 -12.93 -11.33
C ALA A 234 3.37 -14.45 -11.12
N ASN A 235 3.25 -15.21 -12.20
CA ASN A 235 3.17 -16.67 -12.14
C ASN A 235 4.46 -17.32 -11.61
N LEU A 236 5.62 -16.75 -11.90
CA LEU A 236 6.90 -17.26 -11.38
C LEU A 236 7.07 -16.98 -9.89
N ASN A 237 6.58 -15.83 -9.41
CA ASN A 237 6.50 -15.53 -7.99
C ASN A 237 5.52 -16.48 -7.29
N ASP A 238 4.36 -16.77 -7.88
CA ASP A 238 3.40 -17.74 -7.33
C ASP A 238 4.04 -19.12 -7.13
N LEU A 239 4.73 -19.63 -8.16
CA LEU A 239 5.44 -20.90 -8.06
C LEU A 239 6.56 -20.84 -7.01
N SER A 240 7.27 -19.73 -6.92
CA SER A 240 8.31 -19.50 -5.92
C SER A 240 7.73 -19.54 -4.50
N ALA A 241 6.58 -18.90 -4.26
CA ALA A 241 5.88 -18.92 -2.97
C ALA A 241 5.43 -20.32 -2.56
N MET A 242 5.09 -21.17 -3.53
CA MET A 242 4.78 -22.59 -3.31
C MET A 242 6.02 -23.46 -3.08
N GLY A 243 7.23 -22.89 -3.13
CA GLY A 243 8.49 -23.63 -3.07
C GLY A 243 8.71 -24.53 -4.30
N ALA A 244 8.09 -24.19 -5.44
CA ALA A 244 8.13 -24.97 -6.66
C ALA A 244 9.20 -24.45 -7.63
N ARG A 245 9.96 -25.36 -8.23
CA ARG A 245 10.85 -25.00 -9.34
C ARG A 245 10.03 -24.86 -10.61
N ALA A 246 10.06 -23.70 -11.25
CA ALA A 246 9.39 -23.48 -12.53
C ALA A 246 9.92 -24.43 -13.62
N VAL A 247 8.99 -24.94 -14.44
CA VAL A 247 9.25 -25.90 -15.53
C VAL A 247 8.91 -25.28 -16.88
N GLY A 248 7.82 -24.52 -16.97
CA GLY A 248 7.42 -23.83 -18.19
C GLY A 248 6.13 -23.03 -18.05
N MET A 249 5.81 -22.25 -19.06
CA MET A 249 4.64 -21.37 -19.10
C MET A 249 3.76 -21.64 -20.32
N LEU A 250 2.46 -21.41 -20.19
CA LEU A 250 1.49 -21.33 -21.28
C LEU A 250 0.92 -19.92 -21.34
N ASP A 251 0.69 -19.38 -22.53
CA ASP A 251 0.08 -18.04 -22.69
C ASP A 251 -1.28 -18.08 -23.41
N SER A 252 -2.14 -17.13 -23.06
CA SER A 252 -3.36 -16.81 -23.80
C SER A 252 -3.38 -15.31 -24.03
N VAL A 253 -3.31 -14.90 -25.30
CA VAL A 253 -3.14 -13.50 -25.68
C VAL A 253 -4.10 -13.08 -26.79
N GLY A 254 -4.78 -11.96 -26.55
CA GLY A 254 -5.60 -11.26 -27.52
C GLY A 254 -5.10 -9.83 -27.69
N ALA A 255 -5.04 -9.33 -28.93
CA ALA A 255 -4.68 -7.93 -29.19
C ALA A 255 -5.41 -7.35 -30.40
N PRO A 256 -5.68 -6.02 -30.41
CA PRO A 256 -6.41 -5.39 -31.52
C PRO A 256 -5.56 -5.29 -32.79
N THR A 257 -4.23 -5.32 -32.66
CA THR A 257 -3.31 -5.23 -33.79
C THR A 257 -2.14 -6.19 -33.61
N GLN A 258 -1.57 -6.65 -34.72
CA GLN A 258 -0.34 -7.44 -34.71
C GLN A 258 0.82 -6.69 -34.03
N SER A 259 0.92 -5.36 -34.22
CA SER A 259 1.96 -4.55 -33.58
C SER A 259 1.90 -4.65 -32.05
N ARG A 260 0.70 -4.55 -31.47
CA ARG A 260 0.54 -4.70 -30.02
C ARG A 260 0.83 -6.11 -29.55
N LEU A 261 0.32 -7.12 -30.26
CA LEU A 261 0.63 -8.53 -29.98
C LEU A 261 2.15 -8.77 -29.94
N THR A 262 2.88 -8.31 -30.95
CA THR A 262 4.34 -8.45 -31.02
C THR A 262 5.04 -7.85 -29.81
N ARG A 263 4.57 -6.70 -29.31
CA ARG A 263 5.14 -6.05 -28.12
C ARG A 263 4.87 -6.87 -26.85
N ILE A 264 3.66 -7.41 -26.69
CA ILE A 264 3.32 -8.31 -25.58
C ILE A 264 4.22 -9.54 -25.59
N ILE A 265 4.30 -10.24 -26.74
CA ILE A 265 5.10 -11.45 -26.88
C ILE A 265 6.59 -11.16 -26.66
N ARG A 266 7.10 -10.01 -27.10
CA ARG A 266 8.48 -9.61 -26.83
C ARG A 266 8.76 -9.53 -25.33
N GLY A 267 7.91 -8.86 -24.56
CA GLY A 267 8.06 -8.77 -23.12
C GLY A 267 8.04 -10.13 -22.41
N LEU A 268 7.13 -11.02 -22.85
CA LEU A 268 7.05 -12.39 -22.33
C LEU A 268 8.30 -13.21 -22.69
N ALA A 269 8.82 -13.05 -23.92
CA ALA A 269 10.04 -13.71 -24.36
C ALA A 269 11.28 -13.22 -23.59
N ASP A 270 11.38 -11.91 -23.34
CA ASP A 270 12.46 -11.31 -22.57
C ASP A 270 12.45 -11.85 -21.12
N ALA A 271 11.27 -11.95 -20.49
CA ALA A 271 11.13 -12.55 -19.16
C ALA A 271 11.47 -14.05 -19.17
N SER A 272 10.94 -14.82 -20.13
CA SER A 272 11.26 -16.24 -20.33
C SER A 272 12.77 -16.48 -20.40
N GLN A 273 13.49 -15.65 -21.17
CA GLN A 273 14.95 -15.73 -21.28
C GLN A 273 15.65 -15.37 -19.97
N ALA A 274 15.24 -14.27 -19.31
CA ALA A 274 15.84 -13.81 -18.06
C ALA A 274 15.68 -14.85 -16.94
N TRP A 275 14.48 -15.41 -16.78
CA TRP A 275 14.17 -16.39 -15.74
C TRP A 275 14.53 -17.83 -16.13
N ARG A 276 14.97 -18.08 -17.37
CA ARG A 276 15.28 -19.42 -17.91
C ARG A 276 14.10 -20.40 -17.82
N VAL A 277 12.89 -19.89 -18.00
CA VAL A 277 11.65 -20.68 -17.98
C VAL A 277 10.98 -20.58 -19.35
N PRO A 278 10.91 -21.67 -20.13
CA PRO A 278 10.40 -21.62 -21.49
C PRO A 278 8.88 -21.39 -21.53
N VAL A 279 8.42 -20.65 -22.54
CA VAL A 279 7.02 -20.66 -22.98
C VAL A 279 6.80 -21.92 -23.84
N LEU A 280 6.01 -22.86 -23.34
CA LEU A 280 5.79 -24.17 -23.94
C LEU A 280 4.76 -24.14 -25.07
N GLY A 281 3.86 -23.15 -25.07
CA GLY A 281 2.80 -22.99 -26.05
C GLY A 281 1.71 -22.07 -25.55
N GLY A 282 0.65 -21.89 -26.33
CA GLY A 282 -0.42 -20.98 -25.97
C GLY A 282 -1.46 -20.79 -27.05
N HIS A 283 -2.30 -19.75 -26.88
CA HIS A 283 -3.34 -19.38 -27.82
C HIS A 283 -3.30 -17.88 -28.13
N THR A 284 -3.38 -17.53 -29.41
CA THR A 284 -3.20 -16.16 -29.90
C THR A 284 -4.36 -15.70 -30.77
N GLN A 285 -4.89 -14.50 -30.49
CA GLN A 285 -5.92 -13.85 -31.29
C GLN A 285 -5.53 -12.41 -31.66
N VAL A 286 -5.76 -12.04 -32.92
CA VAL A 286 -5.56 -10.68 -33.45
C VAL A 286 -6.89 -10.10 -33.91
N GLY A 287 -7.11 -8.80 -33.71
CA GLY A 287 -8.35 -8.10 -34.06
C GLY A 287 -9.40 -8.12 -32.95
N VAL A 288 -8.99 -8.42 -31.72
CA VAL A 288 -9.84 -8.48 -30.52
C VAL A 288 -9.36 -7.49 -29.46
N PRO A 289 -10.15 -7.14 -28.43
CA PRO A 289 -9.66 -6.33 -27.31
C PRO A 289 -8.43 -6.96 -26.64
N SER A 290 -7.56 -6.12 -26.08
CA SER A 290 -6.37 -6.55 -25.35
C SER A 290 -6.73 -7.49 -24.19
N SER A 291 -6.11 -8.67 -24.17
CA SER A 291 -6.20 -9.63 -23.08
C SER A 291 -4.90 -10.42 -22.99
N LEU A 292 -4.46 -10.70 -21.79
CA LEU A 292 -3.25 -11.47 -21.53
C LEU A 292 -3.42 -12.27 -20.24
N SER A 293 -3.21 -13.56 -20.33
CA SER A 293 -3.12 -14.47 -19.18
C SER A 293 -1.99 -15.46 -19.42
N VAL A 294 -1.29 -15.81 -18.36
CA VAL A 294 -0.24 -16.83 -18.38
C VAL A 294 -0.55 -17.85 -17.31
N THR A 295 -0.26 -19.12 -17.60
CA THR A 295 -0.28 -20.22 -16.64
C THR A 295 1.12 -20.78 -16.55
N ALA A 296 1.74 -20.75 -15.37
CA ALA A 296 3.03 -21.41 -15.15
C ALA A 296 2.84 -22.78 -14.48
N LEU A 297 3.71 -23.72 -14.87
CA LEU A 297 3.82 -25.04 -14.29
C LEU A 297 5.16 -25.13 -13.58
N GLY A 298 5.13 -25.46 -12.30
CA GLY A 298 6.28 -25.78 -11.48
C GLY A 298 6.25 -27.21 -10.98
N SER A 299 7.33 -27.64 -10.33
CA SER A 299 7.36 -28.93 -9.66
C SER A 299 8.04 -28.87 -8.31
N THR A 300 7.42 -29.52 -7.32
CA THR A 300 7.99 -29.77 -5.99
C THR A 300 7.30 -30.96 -5.35
N PRO A 301 8.04 -31.85 -4.67
CA PRO A 301 7.45 -32.94 -3.87
C PRO A 301 6.92 -32.45 -2.51
N SER A 302 7.19 -31.19 -2.14
CA SER A 302 6.87 -30.65 -0.82
C SER A 302 6.44 -29.18 -0.95
N PRO A 303 5.22 -28.93 -1.47
CA PRO A 303 4.72 -27.57 -1.62
C PRO A 303 4.57 -26.87 -0.28
N VAL A 304 5.00 -25.62 -0.21
CA VAL A 304 4.71 -24.71 0.90
C VAL A 304 3.31 -24.16 0.69
N ARG A 305 2.52 -24.13 1.76
CA ARG A 305 1.12 -23.67 1.74
C ARG A 305 0.95 -22.36 2.47
N ALA A 306 0.01 -21.51 2.07
CA ALA A 306 -0.31 -20.27 2.80
C ALA A 306 -0.90 -20.51 4.20
N GLY A 307 -1.56 -21.65 4.43
CA GLY A 307 -2.27 -21.97 5.69
C GLY A 307 -1.51 -22.88 6.66
N GLY A 308 -0.18 -22.81 6.70
CA GLY A 308 0.64 -23.73 7.51
C GLY A 308 1.13 -23.22 8.86
N ALA A 309 0.95 -21.93 9.16
CA ALA A 309 1.46 -21.28 10.37
C ALA A 309 0.36 -21.03 11.43
N ALA A 310 0.75 -20.59 12.63
CA ALA A 310 -0.14 -20.35 13.75
C ALA A 310 0.13 -18.99 14.43
N ALA A 311 -0.78 -18.54 15.28
CA ALA A 311 -0.57 -17.35 16.09
C ALA A 311 0.72 -17.47 16.94
N GLY A 312 1.52 -16.40 16.98
CA GLY A 312 2.84 -16.36 17.59
C GLY A 312 3.99 -16.74 16.65
N ASP A 313 3.72 -17.27 15.46
CA ASP A 313 4.75 -17.39 14.42
C ASP A 313 5.13 -16.00 13.89
N VAL A 314 6.41 -15.81 13.57
CA VAL A 314 7.02 -14.55 13.13
C VAL A 314 6.82 -14.37 11.64
N LEU A 315 6.40 -13.16 11.25
CA LEU A 315 6.32 -12.73 9.85
C LEU A 315 7.67 -12.17 9.39
N THR A 316 8.17 -12.68 8.27
CA THR A 316 9.38 -12.19 7.60
C THR A 316 9.05 -11.78 6.18
N LEU A 317 9.35 -10.52 5.84
CA LEU A 317 9.34 -10.03 4.47
C LEU A 317 10.73 -10.25 3.87
N THR A 318 10.77 -10.93 2.73
CA THR A 318 11.95 -11.00 1.86
C THR A 318 11.61 -10.28 0.56
N ALA A 319 12.23 -9.15 0.29
CA ALA A 319 11.90 -8.31 -0.86
C ALA A 319 13.16 -7.82 -1.57
N ASP A 320 13.11 -7.79 -2.90
CA ASP A 320 14.13 -7.08 -3.68
C ASP A 320 13.82 -5.59 -3.69
N ILE A 321 14.51 -4.87 -2.79
CA ILE A 321 14.36 -3.42 -2.63
C ILE A 321 15.26 -2.63 -3.57
N GLU A 322 16.16 -3.29 -4.30
CA GLU A 322 16.92 -2.63 -5.36
C GLU A 322 16.07 -2.63 -6.63
N GLY A 323 15.95 -1.49 -7.29
CA GLY A 323 15.02 -1.34 -8.40
C GLY A 323 14.61 0.10 -8.60
N GLY A 324 13.43 0.30 -9.17
CA GLY A 324 12.84 1.61 -9.28
C GLY A 324 11.37 1.55 -9.70
N TRP A 325 10.67 2.66 -9.51
CA TRP A 325 9.32 2.79 -10.02
C TRP A 325 9.29 2.65 -11.54
N ARG A 326 8.43 1.76 -12.04
CA ARG A 326 8.17 1.66 -13.48
C ARG A 326 7.60 3.00 -13.97
N ARG A 327 8.14 3.51 -15.07
CA ARG A 327 7.72 4.80 -15.64
C ARG A 327 6.21 4.79 -15.93
N GLY A 328 5.47 5.74 -15.35
CA GLY A 328 4.02 5.85 -15.52
C GLY A 328 3.20 5.00 -14.54
N TYR A 329 3.86 4.30 -13.62
CA TYR A 329 3.26 3.48 -12.57
C TYR A 329 3.90 3.77 -11.19
N GLN A 330 4.36 5.01 -10.97
CA GLN A 330 4.88 5.44 -9.67
C GLN A 330 3.88 5.15 -8.54
N GLY A 331 4.40 4.62 -7.43
CA GLY A 331 3.61 4.21 -6.28
C GLY A 331 2.79 2.91 -6.46
N GLN A 332 2.82 2.30 -7.65
CA GLN A 332 2.00 1.11 -7.98
C GLN A 332 2.82 -0.10 -8.42
N GLN A 333 3.90 0.10 -9.18
CA GLN A 333 4.70 -0.98 -9.76
C GLN A 333 6.20 -0.70 -9.56
N TRP A 334 6.83 -1.47 -8.69
CA TRP A 334 8.27 -1.47 -8.52
C TRP A 334 8.90 -2.53 -9.42
N ASP A 335 9.85 -2.11 -10.24
CA ASP A 335 10.62 -3.00 -11.11
C ASP A 335 11.97 -3.30 -10.46
N SER A 336 12.04 -4.44 -9.77
CA SER A 336 13.26 -5.01 -9.21
C SER A 336 13.86 -6.14 -10.06
N THR A 337 13.13 -6.68 -11.05
CA THR A 337 13.52 -7.93 -11.71
C THR A 337 14.04 -7.74 -13.13
N SER A 338 13.63 -6.70 -13.87
CA SER A 338 13.98 -6.57 -15.30
C SER A 338 15.46 -6.32 -15.60
N ARG A 339 16.23 -5.93 -14.59
CA ARG A 339 17.66 -5.63 -14.70
C ARG A 339 18.56 -6.63 -13.99
N ARG A 340 17.98 -7.67 -13.39
CA ARG A 340 18.72 -8.73 -12.70
C ARG A 340 19.31 -9.72 -13.68
N THR A 341 20.40 -10.34 -13.28
CA THR A 341 20.97 -11.49 -13.97
C THR A 341 20.11 -12.74 -13.74
N SER A 342 20.18 -13.71 -14.64
CA SER A 342 19.44 -14.96 -14.49
C SER A 342 19.82 -15.73 -13.21
N GLU A 343 21.08 -15.65 -12.80
CA GLU A 343 21.58 -16.26 -11.56
C GLU A 343 20.93 -15.64 -10.32
N GLU A 344 20.86 -14.31 -10.27
CA GLU A 344 20.18 -13.59 -9.18
C GLU A 344 18.69 -13.94 -9.12
N LEU A 345 18.02 -13.97 -10.28
CA LEU A 345 16.60 -14.34 -10.37
C LEU A 345 16.34 -15.77 -9.89
N ASP A 346 17.20 -16.72 -10.25
CA ASP A 346 17.10 -18.12 -9.82
C ASP A 346 17.33 -18.26 -8.30
N GLU A 347 18.32 -17.54 -7.75
CA GLU A 347 18.58 -17.56 -6.30
C GLU A 347 17.38 -17.01 -5.51
N MET A 348 16.77 -15.92 -5.97
CA MET A 348 15.54 -15.36 -5.38
C MET A 348 14.36 -16.33 -5.53
N ALA A 349 14.10 -16.85 -6.72
CA ALA A 349 12.97 -17.76 -7.00
C ALA A 349 12.97 -19.00 -6.09
N SER A 350 14.16 -19.54 -5.82
CA SER A 350 14.32 -20.74 -5.00
C SER A 350 14.45 -20.47 -3.50
N PHE A 351 14.34 -19.21 -3.05
CA PHE A 351 14.44 -18.82 -1.64
C PHE A 351 13.47 -19.57 -0.73
N VAL A 352 12.19 -19.63 -1.09
CA VAL A 352 11.15 -20.27 -0.25
C VAL A 352 11.38 -21.79 -0.20
N ALA A 353 11.75 -22.41 -1.32
CA ALA A 353 12.07 -23.83 -1.37
C ALA A 353 13.27 -24.19 -0.45
N ARG A 354 14.30 -23.34 -0.41
CA ARG A 354 15.47 -23.54 0.47
C ARG A 354 15.19 -23.22 1.94
N THR A 355 14.28 -22.28 2.21
CA THR A 355 13.92 -21.88 3.57
C THR A 355 12.91 -22.83 4.20
N ALA A 356 11.98 -23.37 3.39
CA ALA A 356 10.89 -24.26 3.78
C ALA A 356 10.10 -23.74 5.00
N PRO A 357 9.56 -22.50 4.96
CA PRO A 357 8.78 -21.95 6.06
C PRO A 357 7.47 -22.72 6.25
N LYS A 358 6.83 -22.56 7.41
CA LYS A 358 5.49 -23.11 7.64
C LYS A 358 4.44 -22.57 6.67
N ALA A 359 4.52 -21.27 6.38
CA ALA A 359 3.66 -20.62 5.40
C ALA A 359 4.40 -19.56 4.58
N ALA A 360 3.97 -19.37 3.34
CA ALA A 360 4.49 -18.36 2.43
C ALA A 360 3.38 -17.82 1.53
N LYS A 361 3.52 -16.56 1.13
CA LYS A 361 2.79 -15.96 0.00
C LYS A 361 3.65 -14.96 -0.76
N ASP A 362 3.41 -14.83 -2.05
CA ASP A 362 3.95 -13.75 -2.86
C ASP A 362 3.24 -12.42 -2.55
N VAL A 363 3.96 -11.28 -2.62
CA VAL A 363 3.34 -9.97 -2.44
C VAL A 363 2.73 -9.48 -3.75
N SER A 364 1.42 -9.71 -3.91
CA SER A 364 0.65 -9.36 -5.10
C SER A 364 0.12 -7.91 -5.10
N MET A 365 -0.79 -7.61 -6.04
CA MET A 365 -1.46 -6.30 -6.19
C MET A 365 -2.25 -5.80 -4.98
N ALA A 366 -2.51 -6.65 -3.98
CA ALA A 366 -3.09 -6.21 -2.70
C ALA A 366 -2.08 -5.48 -1.80
N GLY A 367 -0.80 -5.42 -2.22
CA GLY A 367 0.31 -4.88 -1.44
C GLY A 367 0.71 -5.78 -0.28
N LEU A 368 1.78 -5.41 0.41
CA LEU A 368 2.32 -6.17 1.55
C LEU A 368 1.26 -6.45 2.62
N ALA A 369 0.55 -5.41 3.05
CA ALA A 369 -0.43 -5.55 4.13
C ALA A 369 -1.64 -6.39 3.69
N GLY A 370 -2.11 -6.24 2.44
CA GLY A 370 -3.18 -7.06 1.90
C GLY A 370 -2.77 -8.53 1.76
N THR A 371 -1.60 -8.82 1.18
CA THR A 371 -1.07 -10.19 1.10
C THR A 371 -0.86 -10.79 2.49
N THR A 372 -0.34 -10.03 3.46
CA THR A 372 -0.17 -10.53 4.84
C THR A 372 -1.53 -10.96 5.41
N GLY A 373 -2.59 -10.20 5.14
CA GLY A 373 -3.95 -10.58 5.52
C GLY A 373 -4.47 -11.82 4.79
N MET A 374 -4.09 -12.05 3.53
CA MET A 374 -4.39 -13.30 2.82
C MET A 374 -3.69 -14.50 3.47
N LEU A 375 -2.41 -14.36 3.84
CA LEU A 375 -1.64 -15.41 4.52
C LEU A 375 -2.26 -15.71 5.90
N ALA A 376 -2.57 -14.66 6.68
CA ALA A 376 -3.21 -14.81 7.98
C ALA A 376 -4.60 -15.46 7.87
N GLU A 377 -5.41 -15.04 6.89
CA GLU A 377 -6.72 -15.64 6.62
C GLU A 377 -6.60 -17.14 6.30
N ALA A 378 -5.65 -17.53 5.45
CA ALA A 378 -5.37 -18.92 5.11
C ALA A 378 -4.92 -19.75 6.33
N CYS A 379 -4.21 -19.13 7.27
CA CYS A 379 -3.81 -19.72 8.55
C CYS A 379 -4.92 -19.73 9.61
N GLY A 380 -6.07 -19.08 9.39
CA GLY A 380 -7.12 -18.91 10.40
C GLY A 380 -6.72 -17.95 11.53
N THR A 381 -5.80 -17.02 11.27
CA THR A 381 -5.23 -16.07 12.24
C THR A 381 -5.50 -14.61 11.83
N GLY A 382 -4.98 -13.66 12.61
CA GLY A 382 -4.71 -12.30 12.16
C GLY A 382 -3.22 -12.01 12.07
N ALA A 383 -2.87 -10.76 11.82
CA ALA A 383 -1.48 -10.33 11.75
C ALA A 383 -1.26 -8.92 12.29
N VAL A 384 -0.06 -8.68 12.80
CA VAL A 384 0.45 -7.34 13.07
C VAL A 384 1.80 -7.16 12.39
N LEU A 385 1.96 -6.05 11.67
CA LEU A 385 3.20 -5.66 11.00
C LEU A 385 3.87 -4.52 11.77
N ASP A 386 5.15 -4.69 12.09
CA ASP A 386 5.99 -3.67 12.72
C ASP A 386 6.52 -2.71 11.64
N VAL A 387 5.93 -1.52 11.52
CA VAL A 387 6.19 -0.59 10.40
C VAL A 387 7.66 -0.18 10.31
N ALA A 388 8.32 -0.03 11.46
CA ALA A 388 9.74 0.32 11.52
C ALA A 388 10.68 -0.82 11.07
N SER A 389 10.20 -2.05 11.01
CA SER A 389 10.99 -3.22 10.63
C SER A 389 10.79 -3.62 9.17
N ILE A 390 9.85 -3.00 8.45
CA ILE A 390 9.64 -3.26 7.03
C ILE A 390 10.83 -2.70 6.22
N PRO A 391 11.54 -3.53 5.43
CA PRO A 391 12.58 -3.08 4.52
C PRO A 391 11.92 -2.31 3.38
N THR A 392 12.34 -1.07 3.18
CA THR A 392 11.72 -0.13 2.23
C THR A 392 12.79 0.52 1.36
N PRO A 393 12.62 0.61 0.03
CA PRO A 393 13.51 1.35 -0.84
C PRO A 393 13.62 2.82 -0.42
N THR A 394 14.81 3.42 -0.47
CA THR A 394 15.03 4.81 -0.03
C THR A 394 14.31 5.85 -0.91
N THR A 395 13.89 5.47 -2.11
CA THR A 395 13.19 6.34 -3.08
C THR A 395 11.67 6.14 -3.07
N ALA A 396 11.14 5.31 -2.18
CA ALA A 396 9.71 5.06 -2.01
C ALA A 396 9.24 5.57 -0.65
N SER A 397 8.06 6.20 -0.60
CA SER A 397 7.39 6.39 0.69
C SER A 397 6.93 5.03 1.23
N VAL A 398 6.88 4.88 2.56
CA VAL A 398 6.40 3.63 3.18
C VAL A 398 4.98 3.32 2.73
N GLY A 399 4.09 4.32 2.68
CA GLY A 399 2.71 4.11 2.26
C GLY A 399 2.53 3.76 0.79
N GLU A 400 3.45 4.10 -0.10
CA GLU A 400 3.47 3.55 -1.47
C GLU A 400 3.97 2.11 -1.46
N TRP A 401 5.11 1.86 -0.81
CA TRP A 401 5.77 0.55 -0.78
C TRP A 401 4.88 -0.57 -0.22
N VAL A 402 4.16 -0.32 0.87
CA VAL A 402 3.28 -1.34 1.46
C VAL A 402 2.01 -1.60 0.64
N THR A 403 1.75 -0.79 -0.40
CA THR A 403 0.54 -0.88 -1.26
C THR A 403 0.85 -1.12 -2.74
N CYS A 404 2.11 -1.15 -3.14
CA CYS A 404 2.49 -1.42 -4.52
C CYS A 404 2.69 -2.91 -4.78
N PHE A 405 2.77 -3.28 -6.06
CA PHE A 405 3.39 -4.53 -6.49
C PHE A 405 4.93 -4.35 -6.47
N PRO A 406 5.68 -5.12 -5.66
CA PRO A 406 7.10 -4.89 -5.39
C PRO A 406 8.06 -5.53 -6.41
N GLY A 407 7.56 -6.17 -7.47
CA GLY A 407 8.38 -6.95 -8.39
C GLY A 407 8.65 -8.35 -7.85
N PHE A 408 9.63 -8.49 -6.96
CA PHE A 408 9.89 -9.72 -6.18
C PHE A 408 9.77 -9.43 -4.68
N ALA A 409 8.78 -10.02 -4.03
CA ALA A 409 8.75 -10.11 -2.57
C ALA A 409 7.89 -11.29 -2.09
N MET A 410 8.33 -11.89 -0.98
CA MET A 410 7.68 -13.01 -0.31
C MET A 410 7.43 -12.64 1.15
N ILE A 411 6.20 -12.81 1.62
CA ILE A 411 5.90 -12.81 3.05
C ILE A 411 5.83 -14.26 3.52
N THR A 412 6.59 -14.57 4.57
CA THR A 412 6.69 -15.92 5.14
C THR A 412 6.38 -15.90 6.63
N ALA A 413 5.84 -17.00 7.15
CA ALA A 413 5.59 -17.18 8.57
C ALA A 413 6.23 -18.49 9.07
N ASP A 414 6.97 -18.41 10.18
CA ASP A 414 7.57 -19.57 10.85
C ASP A 414 7.86 -19.26 12.34
N ARG A 415 8.35 -20.25 13.07
CA ARG A 415 8.74 -20.13 14.47
C ARG A 415 9.83 -19.05 14.66
N PRO A 416 9.87 -18.39 15.83
CA PRO A 416 10.86 -17.34 16.10
C PRO A 416 12.33 -17.74 15.95
N ASP A 417 12.66 -19.02 16.09
CA ASP A 417 14.00 -19.59 15.99
C ASP A 417 14.31 -20.23 14.63
N ALA A 418 13.39 -20.16 13.66
CA ALA A 418 13.60 -20.69 12.32
C ALA A 418 14.74 -19.95 11.59
N SER A 419 15.58 -20.73 10.90
CA SER A 419 16.66 -20.23 10.04
C SER A 419 16.13 -19.83 8.67
N LEU A 420 16.67 -18.77 8.10
CA LEU A 420 16.39 -18.36 6.72
C LEU A 420 17.56 -18.76 5.82
N ALA A 421 17.25 -19.23 4.61
CA ALA A 421 18.28 -19.40 3.58
C ALA A 421 18.77 -18.03 3.08
N SER A 422 19.88 -18.01 2.31
CA SER A 422 20.27 -16.81 1.55
C SER A 422 19.12 -16.34 0.67
N SER A 423 18.80 -15.06 0.71
CA SER A 423 17.83 -14.39 -0.17
C SER A 423 18.47 -13.85 -1.45
N GLY A 424 19.75 -14.16 -1.70
CA GLY A 424 20.52 -13.60 -2.81
C GLY A 424 20.58 -12.07 -2.72
N PRO A 425 20.22 -11.33 -3.78
CA PRO A 425 20.23 -9.88 -3.75
C PRO A 425 19.05 -9.26 -2.96
N ALA A 426 18.01 -10.04 -2.63
CA ALA A 426 16.88 -9.55 -1.86
C ALA A 426 17.23 -9.38 -0.37
N VAL A 427 16.46 -8.55 0.33
CA VAL A 427 16.63 -8.26 1.76
C VAL A 427 15.53 -8.96 2.56
N SER A 428 15.92 -9.76 3.55
CA SER A 428 15.00 -10.37 4.52
C SER A 428 14.99 -9.61 5.84
N ALA A 429 13.79 -9.32 6.34
CA ALA A 429 13.62 -8.73 7.66
C ALA A 429 12.36 -9.28 8.34
N ARG A 430 12.51 -9.61 9.63
CA ARG A 430 11.38 -9.94 10.51
C ARG A 430 10.58 -8.67 10.73
N CYS A 431 9.32 -8.67 10.33
CA CYS A 431 8.51 -7.46 10.23
C CYS A 431 7.13 -7.60 10.88
N GLY A 432 6.92 -8.61 11.73
CA GLY A 432 5.66 -8.78 12.45
C GLY A 432 5.46 -10.17 13.01
N GLU A 433 4.22 -10.47 13.35
CA GLU A 433 3.79 -11.77 13.87
C GLU A 433 2.33 -12.05 13.50
N LEU A 434 1.99 -13.34 13.45
CA LEU A 434 0.60 -13.79 13.39
C LEU A 434 -0.05 -13.68 14.77
N THR A 435 -1.32 -13.28 14.81
CA THR A 435 -2.09 -13.02 16.03
C THR A 435 -3.38 -13.83 16.05
N ASP A 436 -4.08 -13.82 17.19
CA ASP A 436 -5.40 -14.43 17.36
C ASP A 436 -6.56 -13.52 16.90
N THR A 437 -6.26 -12.27 16.55
CA THR A 437 -7.27 -11.23 16.28
C THR A 437 -7.37 -11.00 14.77
N PRO A 438 -8.47 -11.41 14.10
CA PRO A 438 -8.59 -11.33 12.65
C PRO A 438 -8.32 -9.96 12.06
N GLY A 439 -7.80 -9.95 10.83
CA GLY A 439 -7.41 -8.75 10.10
C GLY A 439 -5.92 -8.46 10.21
N VAL A 440 -5.53 -7.25 9.77
CA VAL A 440 -4.13 -6.81 9.75
C VAL A 440 -4.02 -5.48 10.47
N ALA A 441 -3.04 -5.39 11.35
CA ALA A 441 -2.73 -4.19 12.10
C ALA A 441 -1.30 -3.72 11.87
N LEU A 442 -1.04 -2.42 12.04
CA LEU A 442 0.28 -1.80 11.93
C LEU A 442 0.72 -1.35 13.32
N ARG A 443 1.83 -1.90 13.82
CA ARG A 443 2.46 -1.48 15.06
C ARG A 443 3.48 -0.39 14.78
N TRP A 444 3.32 0.73 15.47
CA TRP A 444 4.15 1.93 15.35
C TRP A 444 5.21 1.97 16.47
N PRO A 445 6.31 2.74 16.29
CA PRO A 445 7.39 2.81 17.28
C PRO A 445 6.97 3.27 18.68
N ASP A 446 5.85 4.00 18.81
CA ASP A 446 5.29 4.43 20.08
C ASP A 446 4.42 3.35 20.77
N GLY A 447 4.39 2.13 20.21
CA GLY A 447 3.62 1.01 20.72
C GLY A 447 2.12 1.07 20.36
N ILE A 448 1.66 2.13 19.69
CA ILE A 448 0.29 2.20 19.20
C ILE A 448 0.15 1.27 17.99
N THR A 449 -0.99 0.58 17.94
CA THR A 449 -1.39 -0.19 16.77
C THR A 449 -2.54 0.52 16.05
N THR A 450 -2.45 0.66 14.72
CA THR A 450 -3.56 1.10 13.86
C THR A 450 -4.06 -0.06 13.00
N ARG A 451 -5.33 -0.02 12.61
CA ARG A 451 -5.93 -1.05 11.77
C ARG A 451 -5.61 -0.76 10.30
N ALA A 452 -5.11 -1.77 9.57
CA ALA A 452 -4.87 -1.70 8.13
C ALA A 452 -5.92 -2.47 7.33
N VAL A 453 -6.32 -3.65 7.81
CA VAL A 453 -7.41 -4.46 7.26
C VAL A 453 -8.31 -4.92 8.40
N ALA A 454 -9.62 -4.69 8.31
CA ALA A 454 -10.55 -4.92 9.41
C ALA A 454 -10.96 -6.38 9.62
N SER A 455 -10.87 -7.21 8.58
CA SER A 455 -11.31 -8.61 8.62
C SER A 455 -10.54 -9.44 7.58
N THR A 456 -11.19 -10.45 6.97
CA THR A 456 -10.63 -11.27 5.89
C THR A 456 -10.38 -10.45 4.62
N VAL A 457 -9.34 -10.79 3.87
CA VAL A 457 -8.95 -10.09 2.63
C VAL A 457 -9.71 -10.65 1.43
N THR A 458 -9.84 -11.96 1.35
CA THR A 458 -10.50 -12.65 0.22
C THR A 458 -11.88 -13.18 0.59
N GLY A 459 -12.08 -13.54 1.87
CA GLY A 459 -13.26 -14.23 2.38
C GLY A 459 -13.30 -15.73 2.05
N LEU A 460 -12.23 -16.30 1.47
CA LEU A 460 -12.14 -17.71 1.13
C LEU A 460 -12.05 -18.59 2.39
N GLY A 461 -11.54 -18.02 3.48
CA GLY A 461 -11.34 -18.65 4.78
C GLY A 461 -10.05 -19.45 4.88
N GLU A 462 -9.95 -20.23 5.95
CA GLU A 462 -8.82 -21.15 6.21
C GLU A 462 -8.64 -22.15 5.04
N ALA A 463 -7.38 -22.47 4.75
CA ALA A 463 -6.95 -23.21 3.56
C ALA A 463 -7.39 -24.68 3.50
#